data_AF-A0A497S9M8-F1
#
_entry.id   AF-A0A497S9M8-F1
#
_cell.length_a   1.000
_cell.length_b   1.000
_cell.length_c   1.000
_cell.angle_alpha   90.00
_cell.angle_beta   90.00
_cell.angle_gamma   90.00
#
_symmetry.space_group_name_H-M   'P 1'
#
loop_
_entity.id
_entity.type
_entity.pdbx_description
1 polymer ?
#
loop_
_entity_poly.entity_id
_entity_poly.type
_entity_poly.pdbx_seq_one_letter_code
_entity_poly.pdbx_strand_id
1 'polypeptide(L)'
;MKLKILLLIFSIGLLFFALKSFNLESLESLRNFELSDIRITGFFSKLLSGKPFQIEASLDESFLNGNGFSFHNSSFSMKGECMGEIRMDKMTLLPEKKACEVEGNGDGEVKVENDGKIVLKAKLTSFKLNGNKFFGKNLEINLNILPTSFKFSRVKSGKLENIATGEIKRIKNDEVKSVEKITNEGLKIENFEGEISFQNSKVELKGFCTLVENNFRWTEG
;
A
#
# COMPACT_ATOMS: atom_id res chain seq x y z
N MET A 1 -32.22 43.35 11.70
CA MET A 1 -32.56 42.45 10.57
C MET A 1 -32.60 43.17 9.22
N LYS A 2 -33.21 44.37 9.13
CA LYS A 2 -33.35 45.12 7.86
C LYS A 2 -32.03 45.54 7.18
N LEU A 3 -31.00 45.87 7.95
CA LEU A 3 -29.68 46.29 7.41
C LEU A 3 -28.92 45.16 6.70
N LYS A 4 -29.06 43.91 7.16
CA LYS A 4 -28.38 42.74 6.56
C LYS A 4 -28.99 42.35 5.21
N ILE A 5 -30.30 42.51 5.06
CA ILE A 5 -31.02 42.25 3.80
C ILE A 5 -30.67 43.35 2.77
N LEU A 6 -30.56 44.60 3.21
CA LEU A 6 -30.15 45.71 2.35
C LEU A 6 -28.71 45.52 1.80
N LEU A 7 -27.79 45.07 2.66
CA LEU A 7 -26.42 44.74 2.25
C LEU A 7 -26.39 43.59 1.24
N LEU A 8 -27.20 42.54 1.42
CA LEU A 8 -27.25 41.41 0.49
C LEU A 8 -27.74 41.85 -0.92
N ILE A 9 -28.79 42.67 -0.97
CA ILE A 9 -29.32 43.21 -2.22
C ILE A 9 -28.28 44.11 -2.90
N PHE A 10 -27.54 44.90 -2.12
CA PHE A 10 -26.47 45.74 -2.63
C PHE A 10 -25.29 44.91 -3.18
N SER A 11 -24.91 43.81 -2.51
CA SER A 11 -23.89 42.88 -2.99
C SER A 11 -24.28 42.19 -4.31
N ILE A 12 -25.55 41.76 -4.44
CA ILE A 12 -26.07 41.14 -5.66
C ILE A 12 -26.12 42.16 -6.80
N GLY A 13 -26.51 43.40 -6.51
CA GLY A 13 -26.50 44.50 -7.47
C GLY A 13 -25.09 44.82 -7.99
N LEU A 14 -24.09 44.86 -7.11
CA LEU A 14 -22.68 45.02 -7.48
C LEU A 14 -22.17 43.86 -8.33
N LEU A 15 -22.59 42.62 -8.02
CA LEU A 15 -22.22 41.43 -8.79
C LEU A 15 -22.81 41.48 -10.22
N PHE A 16 -24.06 41.92 -10.35
CA PHE A 16 -24.69 42.15 -11.65
C PHE A 16 -24.05 43.29 -12.43
N PHE A 17 -23.62 44.36 -11.76
CA PHE A 17 -22.94 45.48 -12.41
C PHE A 17 -21.53 45.10 -12.87
N ALA A 18 -20.80 44.31 -12.08
CA ALA A 18 -19.51 43.74 -12.46
C ALA A 18 -19.64 42.79 -13.67
N LEU A 19 -20.69 41.96 -13.69
CA LEU A 19 -20.97 41.06 -14.82
C LEU A 19 -21.38 41.81 -16.10
N LYS A 20 -22.12 42.92 -15.98
CA LYS A 20 -22.53 43.72 -17.14
C LYS A 20 -21.38 44.57 -17.74
N SER A 21 -20.31 44.77 -16.98
CA SER A 21 -19.12 45.53 -17.40
C SER A 21 -18.10 44.67 -18.16
N PHE A 22 -18.27 43.34 -18.17
CA PHE A 22 -17.47 42.44 -18.99
C PHE A 22 -18.06 42.37 -20.40
N ASN A 23 -17.31 42.93 -21.37
CA ASN A 23 -17.61 42.86 -22.79
C ASN A 23 -17.93 41.42 -23.22
N LEU A 24 -19.17 41.20 -23.65
CA LEU A 24 -19.76 39.94 -24.07
C LEU A 24 -19.36 39.49 -25.49
N GLU A 25 -18.24 40.00 -26.02
CA GLU A 25 -17.70 39.63 -27.35
C GLU A 25 -16.67 38.50 -27.28
N SER A 26 -16.22 38.08 -26.09
CA SER A 26 -15.27 36.95 -25.95
C SER A 26 -15.96 35.60 -25.68
N LEU A 27 -17.28 35.52 -25.79
CA LEU A 27 -18.07 34.32 -25.45
C LEU A 27 -18.39 33.42 -26.65
N GLU A 28 -17.97 33.79 -27.86
CA GLU A 28 -18.07 32.90 -29.04
C GLU A 28 -16.98 31.82 -29.09
N SER A 29 -15.89 31.93 -28.31
CA SER A 29 -14.86 30.89 -28.24
C SER A 29 -15.20 29.74 -27.26
N LEU A 30 -16.32 29.83 -26.53
CA LEU A 30 -16.75 28.81 -25.58
C LEU A 30 -17.86 27.89 -26.13
N ARG A 31 -18.22 28.04 -27.41
CA ARG A 31 -19.31 27.26 -28.04
C ARG A 31 -18.97 25.82 -28.44
N ASN A 32 -17.73 25.38 -28.19
CA ASN A 32 -17.27 24.00 -28.39
C ASN A 32 -16.74 23.37 -27.09
N PHE A 33 -17.30 23.70 -25.93
CA PHE A 33 -17.13 22.84 -24.76
C PHE A 33 -18.17 21.71 -24.83
N GLU A 34 -17.74 20.57 -25.38
CA GLU A 34 -18.45 19.31 -25.13
C GLU A 34 -18.44 19.06 -23.62
N LEU A 35 -19.63 18.86 -23.06
CA LEU A 35 -19.88 18.52 -21.65
C LEU A 35 -19.48 17.05 -21.33
N SER A 36 -18.38 16.56 -21.91
CA SER A 36 -17.85 15.21 -21.68
C SER A 36 -16.74 15.16 -20.61
N ASP A 37 -16.26 16.30 -20.11
CA ASP A 37 -15.12 16.34 -19.18
C ASP A 37 -15.29 17.25 -17.95
N ILE A 38 -16.51 17.40 -17.42
CA ILE A 38 -16.66 17.79 -16.01
C ILE A 38 -16.37 16.55 -15.15
N ARG A 39 -15.09 16.17 -15.08
CA ARG A 39 -14.58 15.26 -14.05
C ARG A 39 -14.61 16.01 -12.73
N ILE A 40 -15.60 15.71 -11.89
CA ILE A 40 -15.56 16.00 -10.47
C ILE A 40 -14.42 15.16 -9.87
N THR A 41 -13.21 15.70 -9.95
CA THR A 41 -12.01 15.24 -9.26
C THR A 41 -12.12 15.69 -7.81
N GLY A 42 -12.30 14.77 -6.85
CA GLY A 42 -12.17 15.15 -5.44
C GLY A 42 -12.90 14.35 -4.37
N PHE A 43 -13.34 13.12 -4.63
CA PHE A 43 -13.85 12.26 -3.56
C PHE A 43 -12.86 11.15 -3.22
N PHE A 44 -11.80 11.51 -2.50
CA PHE A 44 -11.06 10.55 -1.69
C PHE A 44 -11.97 10.16 -0.52
N SER A 45 -12.37 8.89 -0.44
CA SER A 45 -13.08 8.38 0.73
C SER A 45 -12.03 7.94 1.76
N LYS A 46 -11.80 8.78 2.78
CA LYS A 46 -11.11 8.34 3.99
C LYS A 46 -11.95 7.24 4.63
N LEU A 47 -11.54 5.99 4.47
CA LEU A 47 -12.24 4.85 5.06
C LEU A 47 -12.05 4.85 6.57
N LEU A 48 -10.81 4.99 7.04
CA LEU A 48 -10.46 4.92 8.47
C LEU A 48 -9.24 5.82 8.76
N SER A 49 -9.33 6.75 9.71
CA SER A 49 -8.19 7.63 10.07
C SER A 49 -8.17 8.00 11.56
N GLY A 50 -6.99 8.32 12.11
CA GLY A 50 -6.83 8.90 13.46
C GLY A 50 -5.72 8.24 14.29
N LYS A 51 -6.01 7.99 15.58
CA LYS A 51 -5.13 7.21 16.47
C LYS A 51 -4.92 5.79 15.90
N PRO A 52 -3.79 5.12 16.21
CA PRO A 52 -3.55 3.75 15.75
C PRO A 52 -4.76 2.84 16.00
N PHE A 53 -5.18 2.11 14.97
CA PHE A 53 -6.28 1.15 15.03
C PHE A 53 -5.88 -0.15 14.35
N GLN A 54 -6.52 -1.24 14.78
CA GLN A 54 -6.23 -2.58 14.27
C GLN A 54 -7.08 -2.89 13.03
N ILE A 55 -6.46 -3.58 12.07
CA ILE A 55 -7.10 -4.09 10.87
C ILE A 55 -6.79 -5.56 10.64
N GLU A 56 -7.68 -6.22 9.91
CA GLU A 56 -7.43 -7.48 9.23
C GLU A 56 -7.84 -7.31 7.76
N ALA A 57 -6.94 -7.52 6.82
CA ALA A 57 -7.21 -7.39 5.39
C ALA A 57 -6.94 -8.72 4.68
N SER A 58 -7.77 -9.05 3.70
CA SER A 58 -7.56 -10.13 2.74
C SER A 58 -7.70 -9.55 1.34
N LEU A 59 -6.56 -9.36 0.69
CA LEU A 59 -6.42 -8.68 -0.59
C LEU A 59 -5.84 -9.65 -1.62
N ASP A 60 -5.94 -9.31 -2.90
CA ASP A 60 -5.24 -10.00 -3.97
C ASP A 60 -3.73 -9.74 -3.93
N GLU A 61 -2.97 -10.59 -4.62
CA GLU A 61 -1.51 -10.51 -4.66
C GLU A 61 -0.97 -9.21 -5.26
N SER A 62 -1.75 -8.61 -6.16
CA SER A 62 -1.39 -7.36 -6.83
C SER A 62 -1.13 -6.23 -5.84
N PHE A 63 -1.79 -6.25 -4.66
CA PHE A 63 -1.64 -5.21 -3.66
C PHE A 63 -0.20 -5.08 -3.12
N LEU A 64 0.54 -6.18 -2.97
CA LEU A 64 1.91 -6.10 -2.44
C LEU A 64 2.95 -5.73 -3.49
N ASN A 65 2.63 -5.83 -4.78
CA ASN A 65 3.59 -5.49 -5.82
C ASN A 65 4.05 -4.04 -5.69
N GLY A 66 5.34 -3.79 -5.88
CA GLY A 66 5.94 -2.46 -5.72
C GLY A 66 6.09 -1.97 -4.28
N ASN A 67 5.56 -2.69 -3.29
CA ASN A 67 5.63 -2.27 -1.88
C ASN A 67 6.92 -2.74 -1.19
N GLY A 68 7.33 -1.96 -0.21
CA GLY A 68 8.46 -2.25 0.66
C GLY A 68 8.08 -2.22 2.14
N PHE A 69 8.75 -3.06 2.92
CA PHE A 69 8.59 -3.08 4.37
C PHE A 69 9.88 -3.54 5.05
N SER A 70 10.03 -3.15 6.31
CA SER A 70 11.13 -3.59 7.16
C SER A 70 10.60 -4.57 8.21
N PHE A 71 11.45 -5.44 8.72
CA PHE A 71 11.15 -6.26 9.88
C PHE A 71 12.28 -6.11 10.90
N HIS A 72 11.92 -6.14 12.19
CA HIS A 72 12.86 -5.97 13.28
C HIS A 72 12.62 -7.01 14.37
N ASN A 73 13.67 -7.70 14.78
CA ASN A 73 13.65 -8.83 15.71
C ASN A 73 12.47 -9.78 15.41
N SER A 74 12.36 -10.17 14.15
CA SER A 74 11.19 -10.87 13.61
C SER A 74 11.62 -12.14 12.87
N SER A 75 10.67 -13.05 12.70
CA SER A 75 10.84 -14.27 11.93
C SER A 75 10.13 -14.17 10.58
N PHE A 76 10.73 -14.76 9.55
CA PHE A 76 10.07 -14.97 8.28
C PHE A 76 10.20 -16.42 7.82
N SER A 77 9.26 -16.84 6.98
CA SER A 77 9.35 -18.06 6.18
C SER A 77 8.85 -17.78 4.76
N MET A 78 9.52 -18.34 3.76
CA MET A 78 9.11 -18.22 2.36
C MET A 78 9.36 -19.52 1.62
N LYS A 79 8.48 -19.86 0.69
CA LYS A 79 8.63 -20.94 -0.28
C LYS A 79 8.48 -20.36 -1.67
N GLY A 80 9.22 -20.87 -2.63
CA GLY A 80 9.15 -20.39 -4.02
C GLY A 80 10.36 -20.80 -4.84
N GLU A 81 10.68 -20.01 -5.85
CA GLU A 81 11.86 -20.19 -6.68
C GLU A 81 12.94 -19.17 -6.30
N CYS A 82 14.07 -19.65 -5.80
CA CYS A 82 15.22 -18.79 -5.53
C CYS A 82 15.84 -18.37 -6.86
N MET A 83 16.05 -17.06 -7.02
CA MET A 83 16.53 -16.45 -8.24
C MET A 83 17.92 -15.85 -8.04
N GLY A 84 18.91 -16.38 -8.76
CA GLY A 84 20.27 -15.87 -8.71
C GLY A 84 20.99 -16.22 -7.40
N GLU A 85 22.06 -15.50 -7.11
CA GLU A 85 22.93 -15.78 -5.97
C GLU A 85 22.28 -15.46 -4.63
N ILE A 86 22.37 -16.39 -3.68
CA ILE A 86 22.18 -16.11 -2.25
C ILE A 86 23.54 -15.79 -1.67
N ARG A 87 23.75 -14.54 -1.28
CA ARG A 87 25.00 -14.11 -0.65
C ARG A 87 24.83 -14.15 0.86
N MET A 88 25.78 -14.79 1.54
CA MET A 88 25.85 -14.94 2.99
C MET A 88 27.28 -14.65 3.44
N ASP A 89 27.62 -13.47 3.95
CA ASP A 89 28.99 -13.04 4.38
C ASP A 89 30.19 -13.58 3.55
N LYS A 90 30.60 -14.83 3.79
CA LYS A 90 31.75 -15.51 3.17
C LYS A 90 31.38 -16.59 2.15
N MET A 91 30.10 -16.77 1.88
CA MET A 91 29.56 -17.85 1.07
C MET A 91 28.56 -17.28 0.08
N THR A 92 28.75 -17.63 -1.19
CA THR A 92 27.75 -17.42 -2.22
C THR A 92 27.19 -18.78 -2.58
N LEU A 93 25.89 -18.96 -2.42
CA LEU A 93 25.17 -20.08 -2.99
C LEU A 93 24.62 -19.64 -4.33
N LEU A 94 24.77 -20.48 -5.34
CA LEU A 94 24.23 -20.29 -6.69
C LEU A 94 23.02 -21.21 -6.90
N PRO A 95 21.84 -20.92 -6.34
CA PRO A 95 20.63 -21.59 -6.78
C PRO A 95 20.28 -21.05 -8.16
N GLU A 96 20.76 -21.71 -9.22
CA GLU A 96 20.14 -21.56 -10.54
C GLU A 96 18.66 -21.96 -10.41
N LYS A 97 17.75 -20.99 -10.55
CA LYS A 97 16.27 -21.12 -10.56
C LYS A 97 15.75 -22.45 -9.99
N LYS A 98 15.84 -22.60 -8.67
CA LYS A 98 15.48 -23.83 -7.97
C LYS A 98 14.41 -23.55 -6.93
N ALA A 99 13.50 -24.50 -6.78
CA ALA A 99 12.59 -24.53 -5.66
C ALA A 99 13.38 -24.43 -4.36
N CYS A 100 12.97 -23.50 -3.50
CA CYS A 100 13.60 -23.27 -2.23
C CYS A 100 12.59 -22.94 -1.14
N GLU A 101 12.94 -23.32 0.07
CA GLU A 101 12.29 -22.95 1.32
C GLU A 101 13.32 -22.25 2.19
N VAL A 102 13.00 -21.03 2.59
CA VAL A 102 13.87 -20.21 3.44
C VAL A 102 13.14 -19.84 4.71
N GLU A 103 13.87 -19.89 5.82
CA GLU A 103 13.41 -19.39 7.12
C GLU A 103 14.51 -18.53 7.73
N GLY A 104 14.14 -17.47 8.43
CA GLY A 104 15.13 -16.65 9.12
C GLY A 104 14.56 -15.89 10.30
N ASN A 105 15.44 -15.47 11.20
CA ASN A 105 15.12 -14.58 12.30
C ASN A 105 16.16 -13.46 12.39
N GLY A 106 15.69 -12.22 12.52
CA GLY A 106 16.54 -11.05 12.67
C GLY A 106 15.87 -9.78 12.15
N ASP A 107 16.67 -8.98 11.45
CA ASP A 107 16.30 -7.65 10.98
C ASP A 107 16.53 -7.56 9.47
N GLY A 108 15.69 -6.81 8.76
CA GLY A 108 15.90 -6.63 7.34
C GLY A 108 14.87 -5.77 6.63
N GLU A 109 15.13 -5.61 5.34
CA GLU A 109 14.30 -4.90 4.40
C GLU A 109 13.82 -5.86 3.31
N VAL A 110 12.55 -5.71 2.97
CA VAL A 110 11.87 -6.47 1.93
C VAL A 110 11.35 -5.48 0.91
N LYS A 111 11.64 -5.74 -0.36
CA LYS A 111 11.01 -5.07 -1.49
C LYS A 111 10.33 -6.12 -2.34
N VAL A 112 9.03 -5.95 -2.57
CA VAL A 112 8.28 -6.73 -3.55
C VAL A 112 8.32 -5.94 -4.85
N GLU A 113 8.89 -6.52 -5.90
CA GLU A 113 8.94 -5.88 -7.22
C GLU A 113 7.59 -6.01 -7.94
N ASN A 114 7.43 -5.30 -9.06
CA ASN A 114 6.17 -5.26 -9.80
C ASN A 114 5.80 -6.63 -10.41
N ASP A 115 6.78 -7.52 -10.57
CA ASP A 115 6.61 -8.90 -11.03
C ASP A 115 6.35 -9.89 -9.88
N GLY A 116 6.13 -9.40 -8.65
CA GLY A 116 5.90 -10.22 -7.45
C GLY A 116 7.18 -10.82 -6.84
N LYS A 117 8.35 -10.59 -7.45
CA LYS A 117 9.62 -11.06 -6.89
C LYS A 117 9.95 -10.32 -5.60
N ILE A 118 10.33 -11.06 -4.56
CA ILE A 118 10.85 -10.50 -3.32
C ILE A 118 12.35 -10.37 -3.41
N VAL A 119 12.84 -9.15 -3.14
CA VAL A 119 14.24 -8.84 -2.85
C VAL A 119 14.37 -8.63 -1.34
N LEU A 120 15.05 -9.55 -0.68
CA LEU A 120 15.30 -9.55 0.76
C LEU A 120 16.75 -9.22 1.05
N LYS A 121 16.97 -8.20 1.89
CA LYS A 121 18.27 -7.89 2.49
C LYS A 121 18.13 -7.91 4.00
N ALA A 122 18.86 -8.79 4.69
CA ALA A 122 18.66 -8.97 6.12
C ALA A 122 19.95 -9.31 6.87
N LYS A 123 19.98 -8.95 8.16
CA LYS A 123 20.97 -9.42 9.13
C LYS A 123 20.28 -10.39 10.08
N LEU A 124 20.69 -11.65 10.03
CA LEU A 124 20.00 -12.73 10.71
C LEU A 124 20.84 -13.36 11.82
N THR A 125 20.16 -13.75 12.89
CA THR A 125 20.71 -14.58 13.97
C THR A 125 20.62 -16.06 13.62
N SER A 126 19.67 -16.44 12.77
CA SER A 126 19.52 -17.78 12.22
C SER A 126 18.94 -17.73 10.82
N PHE A 127 19.43 -18.62 9.95
CA PHE A 127 18.94 -18.77 8.59
C PHE A 127 18.86 -20.26 8.25
N LYS A 128 17.79 -20.68 7.58
CA LYS A 128 17.68 -22.01 6.99
C LYS A 128 17.38 -21.89 5.52
N LEU A 129 18.00 -22.75 4.73
CA LEU A 129 17.70 -22.95 3.31
C LEU A 129 17.51 -24.44 3.06
N ASN A 130 16.32 -24.83 2.63
CA ASN A 130 15.93 -26.22 2.36
C ASN A 130 16.23 -27.15 3.55
N GLY A 131 15.93 -26.69 4.77
CA GLY A 131 16.21 -27.42 6.01
C GLY A 131 17.65 -27.33 6.53
N ASN A 132 18.62 -26.95 5.69
CA ASN A 132 20.01 -26.75 6.11
C ASN A 132 20.14 -25.47 6.92
N LYS A 133 20.67 -25.57 8.14
CA LYS A 133 20.82 -24.43 9.06
C LYS A 133 22.18 -23.77 8.87
N PHE A 134 22.16 -22.45 8.81
CA PHE A 134 23.34 -21.60 8.78
C PHE A 134 23.33 -20.73 10.05
N PHE A 135 24.46 -20.69 10.74
CA PHE A 135 24.62 -19.92 11.98
C PHE A 135 25.81 -18.98 11.86
N GLY A 136 25.64 -17.76 12.36
CA GLY A 136 26.68 -16.73 12.41
C GLY A 136 26.22 -15.59 13.30
N LYS A 137 27.17 -14.87 13.91
CA LYS A 137 26.85 -13.81 14.88
C LYS A 137 26.17 -12.57 14.28
N ASN A 138 26.07 -12.47 12.95
CA ASN A 138 25.32 -11.47 12.18
C ASN A 138 25.32 -11.91 10.71
N LEU A 139 24.52 -12.92 10.34
CA LEU A 139 24.50 -13.42 8.96
C LEU A 139 23.84 -12.40 8.04
N GLU A 140 24.62 -11.71 7.23
CA GLU A 140 24.07 -10.82 6.21
C GLU A 140 23.63 -11.65 5.00
N ILE A 141 22.34 -11.61 4.69
CA ILE A 141 21.77 -12.31 3.54
C ILE A 141 21.26 -11.33 2.49
N ASN A 142 21.50 -11.66 1.23
CA ASN A 142 20.80 -11.05 0.10
C ASN A 142 20.20 -12.19 -0.72
N LEU A 143 18.87 -12.17 -0.85
CA LEU A 143 18.08 -13.22 -1.47
C LEU A 143 17.07 -12.58 -2.42
N ASN A 144 17.00 -13.11 -3.64
CA ASN A 144 15.85 -12.89 -4.51
C ASN A 144 15.04 -14.18 -4.60
N ILE A 145 13.74 -14.09 -4.40
CA ILE A 145 12.83 -15.23 -4.47
C ILE A 145 11.56 -14.81 -5.21
N LEU A 146 11.07 -15.64 -6.12
CA LEU A 146 9.70 -15.55 -6.61
C LEU A 146 8.84 -16.45 -5.70
N PRO A 147 8.12 -15.89 -4.73
CA PRO A 147 7.46 -16.70 -3.71
C PRO A 147 6.19 -17.35 -4.26
N THR A 148 5.94 -18.60 -3.84
CA THR A 148 4.60 -19.23 -3.89
C THR A 148 3.87 -19.05 -2.57
N SER A 149 4.60 -18.84 -1.47
CA SER A 149 4.05 -18.39 -0.19
C SER A 149 5.11 -17.68 0.65
N PHE A 150 4.65 -16.77 1.52
CA PHE A 150 5.51 -16.23 2.58
C PHE A 150 4.71 -15.80 3.79
N LYS A 151 5.40 -15.71 4.93
CA LYS A 151 4.90 -15.10 6.16
C LYS A 151 6.00 -14.31 6.85
N PHE A 152 5.67 -13.09 7.25
CA PHE A 152 6.48 -12.25 8.15
C PHE A 152 5.67 -12.00 9.42
N SER A 153 6.24 -12.33 10.58
CA SER A 153 5.52 -12.26 11.87
C SER A 153 5.43 -10.85 12.45
N ARG A 154 6.35 -9.96 12.06
CA ARG A 154 6.34 -8.56 12.50
C ARG A 154 7.08 -7.68 11.51
N VAL A 155 6.33 -6.88 10.77
CA VAL A 155 6.86 -5.90 9.84
C VAL A 155 6.44 -4.49 10.24
N LYS A 156 7.16 -3.50 9.71
CA LYS A 156 6.82 -2.08 9.73
C LYS A 156 6.93 -1.51 8.33
N SER A 157 5.90 -0.81 7.90
CA SER A 157 5.93 -0.02 6.68
C SER A 157 5.37 1.37 6.96
N GLY A 158 6.09 2.40 6.50
CA GLY A 158 5.56 3.77 6.53
C GLY A 158 4.34 3.91 5.61
N LYS A 159 4.29 3.13 4.52
CA LYS A 159 3.26 3.21 3.50
C LYS A 159 3.20 1.92 2.68
N LEU A 160 2.02 1.33 2.61
CA LEU A 160 1.66 0.30 1.63
C LEU A 160 0.64 0.91 0.68
N GLU A 161 0.91 0.95 -0.61
CA GLU A 161 -0.03 1.49 -1.60
C GLU A 161 0.06 0.71 -2.90
N ASN A 162 -1.08 0.21 -3.37
CA ASN A 162 -1.25 -0.28 -4.74
C ASN A 162 -2.75 -0.43 -5.05
N ILE A 163 -3.08 -0.80 -6.29
CA ILE A 163 -4.39 -1.33 -6.66
C ILE A 163 -4.64 -2.59 -5.86
N ALA A 164 -5.85 -2.73 -5.33
CA ALA A 164 -6.26 -3.89 -4.57
C ALA A 164 -7.68 -4.33 -4.91
N THR A 165 -7.93 -5.62 -4.76
CA THR A 165 -9.26 -6.20 -4.68
C THR A 165 -9.34 -7.08 -3.45
N GLY A 166 -10.41 -6.97 -2.66
CA GLY A 166 -10.58 -7.82 -1.49
C GLY A 166 -11.43 -7.19 -0.40
N GLU A 167 -11.10 -7.50 0.85
CA GLU A 167 -11.83 -7.03 2.02
C GLU A 167 -10.89 -6.52 3.11
N ILE A 168 -11.29 -5.44 3.79
CA ILE A 168 -10.59 -4.90 4.96
C ILE A 168 -11.58 -4.82 6.12
N LYS A 169 -11.17 -5.33 7.28
CA LYS A 169 -11.93 -5.32 8.52
C LYS A 169 -11.25 -4.42 9.53
N ARG A 170 -12.03 -3.60 10.23
CA ARG A 170 -11.56 -2.86 11.41
C ARG A 170 -11.82 -3.68 12.67
N ILE A 171 -10.81 -3.84 13.51
CA ILE A 171 -10.91 -4.59 14.76
C ILE A 171 -10.85 -3.64 15.96
N LYS A 172 -11.70 -3.89 16.97
CA LYS A 172 -11.65 -3.21 18.27
C LYS A 172 -12.13 -4.15 19.36
N ASN A 173 -11.29 -4.39 20.37
CA ASN A 173 -11.56 -5.33 21.47
C ASN A 173 -11.92 -6.73 20.93
N ASP A 174 -11.13 -7.24 19.99
CA ASP A 174 -11.32 -8.54 19.33
C ASP A 174 -12.64 -8.73 18.56
N GLU A 175 -13.38 -7.64 18.35
CA GLU A 175 -14.62 -7.62 17.56
C GLU A 175 -14.43 -6.87 16.24
N VAL A 176 -15.01 -7.40 15.16
CA VAL A 176 -15.11 -6.73 13.86
C VAL A 176 -16.09 -5.57 13.97
N LYS A 177 -15.63 -4.34 13.71
CA LYS A 177 -16.45 -3.12 13.76
C LYS A 177 -16.96 -2.67 12.41
N SER A 178 -16.19 -2.90 11.35
CA SER A 178 -16.60 -2.61 9.98
C SER A 178 -15.91 -3.59 9.04
N VAL A 179 -16.55 -3.83 7.89
CA VAL A 179 -16.02 -4.61 6.78
C VAL A 179 -16.22 -3.79 5.52
N GLU A 180 -15.13 -3.51 4.83
CA GLU A 180 -15.11 -2.74 3.59
C GLU A 180 -14.65 -3.64 2.46
N LYS A 181 -15.40 -3.65 1.35
CA LYS A 181 -15.00 -4.33 0.12
C LYS A 181 -14.24 -3.35 -0.76
N ILE A 182 -13.08 -3.78 -1.24
CA ILE A 182 -12.23 -3.02 -2.17
C ILE A 182 -12.37 -3.67 -3.55
N THR A 183 -12.70 -2.87 -4.57
CA THR A 183 -13.01 -3.39 -5.91
C THR A 183 -12.14 -2.74 -6.98
N ASN A 184 -10.92 -3.25 -7.14
CA ASN A 184 -9.94 -2.78 -8.12
C ASN A 184 -9.70 -1.26 -8.04
N GLU A 185 -9.47 -0.80 -6.81
CA GLU A 185 -9.22 0.61 -6.53
C GLU A 185 -7.85 0.76 -5.89
N GLY A 186 -7.26 1.94 -6.04
CA GLY A 186 -6.03 2.25 -5.33
C GLY A 186 -6.31 2.28 -3.82
N LEU A 187 -5.60 1.43 -3.07
CA LEU A 187 -5.66 1.33 -1.63
C LEU A 187 -4.35 1.81 -1.03
N LYS A 188 -4.42 2.62 0.03
CA LYS A 188 -3.26 3.01 0.83
C LYS A 188 -3.48 2.73 2.31
N ILE A 189 -2.44 2.19 2.92
CA ILE A 189 -2.33 1.96 4.36
C ILE A 189 -1.07 2.66 4.85
N GLU A 190 -1.20 3.57 5.82
CA GLU A 190 -0.04 4.27 6.41
C GLU A 190 0.34 3.73 7.78
N ASN A 191 1.66 3.75 8.05
CA ASN A 191 2.27 3.36 9.32
C ASN A 191 1.80 1.97 9.80
N PHE A 192 1.82 1.00 8.88
CA PHE A 192 1.44 -0.37 9.19
C PHE A 192 2.49 -1.04 10.07
N GLU A 193 2.06 -1.66 11.16
CA GLU A 193 2.86 -2.57 11.98
C GLU A 193 2.06 -3.84 12.29
N GLY A 194 2.57 -5.01 11.89
CA GLY A 194 1.85 -6.26 12.08
C GLY A 194 2.42 -7.45 11.31
N GLU A 195 1.57 -8.42 11.03
CA GLU A 195 1.84 -9.62 10.24
C GLU A 195 1.46 -9.38 8.77
N ILE A 196 2.27 -9.94 7.86
CA ILE A 196 1.94 -10.07 6.44
C ILE A 196 2.12 -11.54 6.05
N SER A 197 1.11 -12.12 5.41
CA SER A 197 1.20 -13.43 4.76
C SER A 197 0.71 -13.40 3.33
N PHE A 198 1.26 -14.30 2.52
CA PHE A 198 0.87 -14.51 1.14
C PHE A 198 0.72 -16.00 0.89
N GLN A 199 -0.44 -16.41 0.38
CA GLN A 199 -0.72 -17.79 -0.01
C GLN A 199 -1.93 -17.83 -0.95
N ASN A 200 -1.92 -18.72 -1.95
CA ASN A 200 -3.02 -18.90 -2.90
C ASN A 200 -3.45 -17.60 -3.59
N SER A 201 -2.47 -16.80 -4.03
CA SER A 201 -2.70 -15.49 -4.67
C SER A 201 -3.47 -14.48 -3.82
N LYS A 202 -3.47 -14.66 -2.50
CA LYS A 202 -4.03 -13.73 -1.53
C LYS A 202 -2.97 -13.23 -0.58
N VAL A 203 -3.06 -11.95 -0.26
CA VAL A 203 -2.31 -11.27 0.77
C VAL A 203 -3.20 -11.07 1.98
N GLU A 204 -2.69 -11.46 3.14
CA GLU A 204 -3.33 -11.19 4.42
C GLU A 204 -2.47 -10.22 5.22
N LEU A 205 -3.11 -9.18 5.75
CA LEU A 205 -2.50 -8.21 6.65
C LEU A 205 -3.22 -8.26 7.98
N LYS A 206 -2.49 -8.34 9.09
CA LYS A 206 -3.07 -8.27 10.44
C LYS A 206 -2.20 -7.40 11.33
N GLY A 207 -2.70 -6.26 11.75
CA GLY A 207 -1.86 -5.31 12.49
C GLY A 207 -2.51 -3.98 12.78
N PHE A 208 -1.71 -3.03 13.21
CA PHE A 208 -2.10 -1.65 13.47
C PHE A 208 -1.69 -0.75 12.32
N CYS A 209 -2.49 0.28 12.05
CA CYS A 209 -2.17 1.36 11.13
C CYS A 209 -2.81 2.67 11.61
N THR A 210 -2.44 3.79 10.98
CA THR A 210 -3.01 5.12 11.31
C THR A 210 -4.00 5.63 10.26
N LEU A 211 -3.96 5.05 9.05
CA LEU A 211 -4.80 5.44 7.93
C LEU A 211 -5.07 4.24 7.03
N VAL A 212 -6.33 4.11 6.61
CA VAL A 212 -6.75 3.34 5.42
C VAL A 212 -7.55 4.27 4.53
N GLU A 213 -7.13 4.41 3.29
CA GLU A 213 -7.73 5.29 2.28
C GLU A 213 -7.88 4.55 0.96
N ASN A 214 -8.99 4.82 0.27
CA ASN A 214 -9.30 4.22 -1.02
C ASN A 214 -9.47 5.34 -2.08
N ASN A 215 -9.18 5.01 -3.35
CA ASN A 215 -9.02 5.87 -4.53
C ASN A 215 -7.66 6.57 -4.71
N PHE A 216 -6.57 5.81 -4.85
CA PHE A 216 -5.35 6.30 -5.50
C PHE A 216 -5.52 6.25 -7.03
N ARG A 217 -5.89 7.38 -7.64
CA ARG A 217 -5.76 7.53 -9.10
C ARG A 217 -4.27 7.63 -9.43
N TRP A 218 -3.67 6.55 -9.94
CA TRP A 218 -2.49 6.68 -10.79
C TRP A 218 -2.95 7.22 -12.14
N THR A 219 -2.75 8.51 -12.39
CA THR A 219 -2.67 9.02 -13.77
C THR A 219 -1.25 8.73 -14.25
N GLU A 220 -1.06 7.61 -14.94
CA GLU A 220 0.14 7.40 -15.75
C GLU A 220 -0.13 7.84 -17.19
N GLY A 221 0.75 8.71 -17.70
CA GLY A 221 1.17 8.82 -19.11
C GLY A 221 0.18 9.40 -20.10
#